data_AF-A0A6G4U8P6-F1
#
_entry.id   AF-A0A6G4U8P6-F1
#
_cell.length_a   1.000
_cell.length_b   1.000
_cell.length_c   1.000
_cell.angle_alpha   90.00
_cell.angle_beta   90.00
_cell.angle_gamma   90.00
#
_symmetry.space_group_name_H-M   'P 1'
#
loop_
_entity.id
_entity.type
_entity.pdbx_description
1 polymer ?
#
loop_
_entity_poly.entity_id
_entity_poly.type
_entity_poly.pdbx_seq_one_letter_code
_entity_poly.pdbx_strand_id
1 'polypeptide(L)'
;MTAPAGDLQALVIKSLESVLNTDLSNAGAGTKLFEELGLDSTSVLELLMTLEDDHGIEVDPEQLEPENLETVAAVCAFISASTAGD
;
A
#
# COMPACT_ATOMS: atom_id res chain seq x y z
N MET A 1 6.08 -12.98 -15.63
CA MET A 1 4.70 -12.54 -15.93
C MET A 1 4.48 -11.29 -15.10
N THR A 2 4.72 -10.09 -15.64
CA THR A 2 4.52 -8.84 -14.91
C THR A 2 3.03 -8.69 -14.64
N ALA A 3 2.62 -8.77 -13.38
CA ALA A 3 1.24 -8.50 -12.99
C ALA A 3 0.82 -7.14 -13.57
N PRO A 4 -0.37 -7.00 -14.17
CA PRO A 4 -0.83 -5.69 -14.62
C PRO A 4 -0.93 -4.81 -13.37
N ALA A 5 -0.37 -3.60 -13.43
CA ALA A 5 -0.28 -2.68 -12.29
C ALA A 5 -1.62 -2.41 -11.56
N GLY A 6 -2.76 -2.74 -12.18
CA GLY A 6 -4.08 -2.68 -11.56
C GLY A 6 -4.34 -3.73 -10.47
N ASP A 7 -3.72 -4.92 -10.53
CA ASP A 7 -3.92 -5.94 -9.50
C ASP A 7 -3.29 -5.53 -8.17
N LEU A 8 -2.06 -4.99 -8.21
CA LEU A 8 -1.37 -4.52 -7.00
C LEU A 8 -2.11 -3.38 -6.33
N GLN A 9 -2.67 -2.46 -7.12
CA GLN A 9 -3.49 -1.38 -6.60
C GLN A 9 -4.71 -1.90 -5.84
N ALA A 10 -5.45 -2.86 -6.41
CA ALA A 10 -6.61 -3.42 -5.74
C ALA A 10 -6.24 -4.12 -4.41
N LEU A 11 -5.08 -4.80 -4.37
CA LEU A 11 -4.56 -5.45 -3.17
C LEU A 11 -4.22 -4.43 -2.07
N VAL A 12 -3.50 -3.36 -2.43
CA VAL A 12 -3.15 -2.28 -1.49
C VAL A 12 -4.41 -1.58 -0.96
N ILE A 13 -5.37 -1.26 -1.83
CA ILE A 13 -6.64 -0.64 -1.42
C ILE A 13 -7.42 -1.55 -0.47
N LYS A 14 -7.50 -2.85 -0.78
CA LYS A 14 -8.19 -3.83 0.08
C LYS A 14 -7.52 -3.97 1.44
N SER A 15 -6.20 -3.96 1.49
CA SER A 15 -5.43 -4.00 2.74
C SER A 15 -5.66 -2.72 3.57
N LEU A 16 -5.65 -1.55 2.91
CA LEU A 16 -5.96 -0.27 3.54
C LEU A 16 -7.39 -0.24 4.10
N GLU A 17 -8.38 -0.74 3.37
CA GLU A 17 -9.77 -0.83 3.84
C GLU A 17 -9.89 -1.68 5.10
N SER A 18 -9.16 -2.79 5.19
CA SER A 18 -9.13 -3.65 6.37
C SER A 18 -8.49 -2.96 7.57
N VAL A 19 -7.36 -2.27 7.38
CA VAL A 19 -6.63 -1.57 8.45
C VAL A 19 -7.39 -0.34 8.94
N LEU A 20 -7.92 0.48 8.01
CA LEU A 20 -8.66 1.70 8.31
C LEU A 20 -10.13 1.45 8.67
N ASN A 21 -10.59 0.20 8.54
CA ASN A 21 -11.98 -0.19 8.76
C ASN A 21 -12.98 0.73 8.04
N THR A 22 -12.64 1.13 6.80
CA THR A 22 -13.34 2.16 6.03
C THR A 22 -13.45 1.70 4.59
N ASP A 23 -14.64 1.90 3.99
CA ASP A 23 -14.87 1.57 2.58
C ASP A 23 -14.00 2.45 1.66
N LEU A 24 -13.11 1.81 0.91
CA LEU A 24 -12.22 2.46 -0.06
C LEU A 24 -12.59 2.04 -1.49
N SER A 25 -13.83 1.61 -1.72
CA SER A 25 -14.34 1.19 -3.03
C SER A 25 -14.20 2.29 -4.11
N ASN A 26 -14.12 3.56 -3.71
CA ASN A 26 -13.91 4.70 -4.62
C ASN A 26 -12.47 5.26 -4.60
N ALA A 27 -11.56 4.66 -3.83
CA ALA A 27 -10.16 5.06 -3.81
C ALA A 27 -9.49 4.68 -5.13
N GLY A 28 -8.56 5.52 -5.58
CA GLY A 28 -7.83 5.35 -6.83
C GLY A 28 -6.36 5.65 -6.67
N ALA A 29 -5.65 5.71 -7.79
CA ALA A 29 -4.18 5.86 -7.81
C ALA A 29 -3.72 7.17 -7.18
N GLY A 30 -4.50 8.24 -7.36
CA GLY A 30 -4.23 9.57 -6.81
C GLY A 30 -4.77 9.81 -5.41
N THR A 31 -5.40 8.81 -4.77
CA THR A 31 -5.91 8.97 -3.40
C THR A 31 -4.75 9.15 -2.43
N LYS A 32 -4.81 10.21 -1.62
CA LYS A 32 -3.74 10.53 -0.68
C LYS A 32 -3.93 9.79 0.64
N LEU A 33 -2.96 8.98 1.06
CA LEU A 33 -3.11 8.15 2.26
C LEU A 33 -3.14 9.03 3.51
N PHE A 34 -2.20 9.95 3.68
CA PHE A 34 -2.16 10.81 4.86
C PHE A 34 -3.25 11.89 4.86
N GLU A 35 -3.49 12.56 3.72
CA GLU A 35 -4.42 13.70 3.67
C GLU A 35 -5.89 13.28 3.52
N GLU A 36 -6.20 12.28 2.70
CA GLU A 36 -7.60 11.84 2.50
C GLU A 36 -7.99 10.70 3.44
N LEU A 37 -7.11 9.71 3.61
CA LEU A 37 -7.40 8.54 4.44
C LEU A 37 -6.99 8.72 5.91
N GLY A 38 -6.25 9.79 6.22
CA GLY A 38 -5.78 10.05 7.59
C GLY A 38 -4.82 8.99 8.11
N LEU A 39 -3.99 8.40 7.23
CA LEU A 39 -3.08 7.33 7.61
C LEU A 39 -2.12 7.79 8.71
N ASP A 40 -2.08 7.05 9.83
CA ASP A 40 -1.16 7.30 10.93
C ASP A 40 0.05 6.37 10.90
N SER A 41 1.12 6.72 11.61
CA SER A 41 2.32 5.86 11.75
C SER A 41 2.02 4.43 12.25
N THR A 42 0.99 4.27 13.09
CA THR A 42 0.51 2.95 13.53
C THR A 42 -0.15 2.19 12.37
N SER A 43 -1.05 2.84 11.64
CA SER A 43 -1.76 2.26 10.50
C SER A 43 -0.81 1.91 9.35
N VAL A 44 0.30 2.64 9.18
CA VAL A 44 1.38 2.26 8.27
C VAL A 44 1.94 0.89 8.64
N LEU A 45 2.34 0.69 9.88
CA LEU A 45 2.91 -0.59 10.33
C LEU A 45 1.89 -1.73 10.19
N GLU A 46 0.62 -1.49 10.53
CA GLU A 46 -0.46 -2.47 10.35
C GLU A 46 -0.68 -2.82 8.87
N LEU A 47 -0.60 -1.83 7.98
CA LEU A 47 -0.66 -2.05 6.52
C LEU A 47 0.48 -2.93 6.04
N LEU A 48 1.71 -2.66 6.47
CA LEU A 48 2.87 -3.48 6.10
C LEU A 48 2.70 -4.92 6.57
N MET A 49 2.33 -5.13 7.84
CA MET A 49 2.08 -6.46 8.39
C MET A 49 0.95 -7.19 7.65
N THR A 50 -0.12 -6.47 7.27
CA THR A 50 -1.24 -7.04 6.51
C THR A 50 -0.81 -7.46 5.11
N LEU A 51 0.00 -6.65 4.43
CA LEU A 51 0.55 -6.98 3.11
C LEU A 51 1.50 -8.18 3.17
N GLU A 52 2.31 -8.27 4.23
CA GLU A 52 3.19 -9.41 4.49
C GLU A 52 2.39 -10.70 4.72
N ASP A 53 1.35 -10.66 5.58
CA ASP A 53 0.59 -11.86 5.96
C ASP A 53 -0.38 -12.32 4.85
N ASP A 54 -1.12 -11.39 4.23
CA ASP A 54 -2.16 -11.73 3.23
C ASP A 54 -1.56 -12.02 1.85
N HIS A 55 -0.40 -11.42 1.53
CA HIS A 55 0.18 -11.48 0.18
C HIS A 55 1.63 -12.00 0.14
N GLY A 56 2.30 -12.17 1.29
CA GLY A 56 3.70 -12.59 1.33
C GLY A 56 4.66 -11.52 0.81
N ILE A 57 4.25 -10.25 0.82
CA ILE A 57 5.06 -9.13 0.31
C ILE A 57 5.92 -8.60 1.45
N GLU A 58 7.22 -8.85 1.40
CA GLU A 58 8.18 -8.31 2.37
C GLU A 58 8.48 -6.84 2.04
N VAL A 59 8.18 -5.94 2.98
CA VAL A 59 8.36 -4.50 2.80
C VAL A 59 9.30 -3.98 3.88
N ASP A 60 10.44 -3.44 3.47
CA ASP A 60 11.42 -2.92 4.41
C ASP A 60 11.00 -1.52 4.92
N PRO A 61 10.69 -1.37 6.22
CA PRO A 61 10.27 -0.08 6.78
C PRO A 61 11.41 0.94 6.82
N GLU A 62 12.68 0.53 6.72
CA GLU A 62 13.82 1.46 6.65
C GLU A 62 13.91 2.14 5.27
N GLN A 63 13.35 1.53 4.23
CA GLN A 63 13.27 2.11 2.88
C GLN A 63 11.97 2.89 2.64
N LEU A 64 11.05 2.84 3.60
CA LEU A 64 9.73 3.43 3.49
C LEU A 64 9.78 4.93 3.77
N GLU A 65 9.89 5.73 2.72
CA GLU A 65 9.86 7.18 2.84
C GLU A 65 8.42 7.72 2.79
N PRO A 66 8.16 8.89 3.41
CA PRO A 66 6.83 9.51 3.39
C PRO A 66 6.31 9.78 1.96
N GLU A 67 7.21 9.99 1.00
CA GLU A 67 6.87 10.14 -0.42
C GLU A 67 6.30 8.85 -1.05
N ASN A 68 6.77 7.67 -0.62
CA ASN A 68 6.24 6.39 -1.08
C ASN A 68 4.84 6.10 -0.53
N LEU A 69 4.50 6.71 0.60
CA LEU A 69 3.21 6.60 1.25
C LEU A 69 2.28 7.78 0.92
N GLU A 70 2.67 8.69 0.02
CA GLU A 70 1.86 9.88 -0.28
C GLU A 70 0.52 9.51 -0.93
N THR A 71 0.56 8.58 -1.90
CA THR A 71 -0.61 8.13 -2.67
C THR A 71 -0.62 6.63 -2.89
N VAL A 72 -1.77 6.06 -3.21
CA VAL A 72 -1.92 4.63 -3.50
C VAL A 72 -0.97 4.20 -4.63
N ALA A 73 -0.82 5.04 -5.66
CA ALA A 73 0.12 4.80 -6.75
C ALA A 73 1.58 4.69 -6.27
N ALA A 74 1.99 5.58 -5.37
CA ALA A 74 3.34 5.60 -4.83
C ALA A 74 3.65 4.32 -4.03
N VAL A 75 2.69 3.87 -3.22
CA VAL A 75 2.81 2.62 -2.44
C VAL A 75 2.92 1.42 -3.39
N CYS A 76 2.08 1.36 -4.40
CA CYS A 76 2.14 0.30 -5.41
C CYS A 76 3.49 0.30 -6.16
N ALA A 77 4.00 1.47 -6.53
CA ALA A 77 5.28 1.58 -7.20
C ALA A 77 6.43 1.10 -6.30
N PHE A 78 6.40 1.46 -5.01
CA PHE A 78 7.38 1.03 -4.03
C PHE A 78 7.36 -0.49 -3.83
N ILE A 79 6.18 -1.08 -3.61
CA ILE A 79 6.02 -2.52 -3.45
C ILE A 79 6.43 -3.27 -4.72
N SER A 80 6.05 -2.76 -5.90
CA SER A 80 6.44 -3.37 -7.17
C SER A 80 7.95 -3.30 -7.39
N ALA A 81 8.64 -2.28 -6.88
CA ALA A 81 10.09 -2.18 -6.96
C ALA A 81 10.77 -3.16 -6.00
N SER A 82 10.23 -3.34 -4.79
CA SER A 82 10.72 -4.32 -3.80
C SER A 82 10.59 -5.76 -4.31
N THR A 83 9.41 -6.12 -4.82
CA THR A 83 9.11 -7.48 -5.32
C THR A 83 9.76 -7.83 -6.66
N ALA A 84 10.19 -6.84 -7.44
CA ALA A 84 10.92 -7.07 -8.70
C ALA A 84 12.43 -7.30 -8.51
N GLY A 85 12.92 -7.24 -7.27
CA GLY A 85 14.34 -7.37 -6.92
C GLY A 85 14.89 -8.80 -6.77
N ASP A 86 14.10 -9.84 -7.06
CA ASP A 86 14.54 -11.25 -7.08
C ASP A 86 14.79 -11.79 -8.50
#